data_AF-A0A4U7N8V9-F1
#
_entry.id   AF-A0A4U7N8V9-F1
#
_cell.length_a   1.000
_cell.length_b   1.000
_cell.length_c   1.000
_cell.angle_alpha   90.00
_cell.angle_beta   90.00
_cell.angle_gamma   90.00
#
_symmetry.space_group_name_H-M   'P 1'
#
loop_
_entity.id
_entity.type
_entity.pdbx_description
1 polymer ?
#
loop_
_entity_poly.entity_id
_entity_poly.type
_entity_poly.pdbx_seq_one_letter_code
_entity_poly.pdbx_strand_id
1 'polypeptide(L)'
;METRTHMTSKSPSFLATVLVGAVFAMGAIFGAPAMAENMQTYTLVCRGGPDMFVTIYGEERARVEATVGFRPAPVGANERIPESGTCAWRDRALRAHEPRLILIRDASPRYFAMTCQRGGCELLSNSPRVENLVNRSLRSTLFEIQVFNDQEGHLVIPTN
;
A
#
# COMPACT_ATOMS: atom_id res chain seq x y z
N MET A 1 -29.05 -20.91 83.68
CA MET A 1 -28.63 -21.10 85.07
C MET A 1 -27.13 -21.31 85.06
N GLU A 2 -26.42 -20.52 85.88
CA GLU A 2 -25.09 -20.81 86.45
C GLU A 2 -23.88 -20.87 85.49
N THR A 3 -23.01 -19.83 85.48
CA THR A 3 -21.79 -19.62 86.32
C THR A 3 -20.65 -20.60 86.03
N ARG A 4 -19.35 -20.29 86.10
CA ARG A 4 -18.48 -19.11 86.23
C ARG A 4 -17.06 -19.70 86.16
N THR A 5 -16.09 -18.94 85.63
CA THR A 5 -14.63 -18.94 85.93
C THR A 5 -13.78 -20.21 85.77
N HIS A 6 -12.68 -20.08 85.00
CA HIS A 6 -11.33 -20.29 85.54
C HIS A 6 -10.27 -19.47 84.79
N MET A 7 -9.42 -18.78 85.55
CA MET A 7 -8.23 -18.02 85.15
C MET A 7 -7.03 -18.94 84.85
N THR A 8 -6.09 -18.47 84.01
CA THR A 8 -4.61 -18.40 84.24
C THR A 8 -3.92 -17.95 82.92
N SER A 9 -3.34 -16.75 82.85
CA SER A 9 -1.94 -16.40 83.14
C SER A 9 -0.92 -16.84 82.08
N LYS A 10 -0.43 -15.89 81.26
CA LYS A 10 0.98 -15.55 80.98
C LYS A 10 1.10 -14.61 79.76
N SER A 11 1.52 -13.36 80.01
CA SER A 11 2.26 -12.51 79.05
C SER A 11 3.74 -12.97 79.02
N PRO A 12 4.62 -12.56 78.07
CA PRO A 12 4.55 -11.37 77.21
C PRO A 12 5.06 -11.54 75.75
N SER A 13 4.84 -10.47 74.98
CA SER A 13 5.70 -9.90 73.92
C SER A 13 6.30 -10.81 72.83
N PHE A 14 6.01 -10.52 71.56
CA PHE A 14 6.86 -9.66 70.71
C PHE A 14 6.42 -9.76 69.24
N LEU A 15 6.50 -8.60 68.57
CA LEU A 15 6.66 -8.41 67.13
C LEU A 15 5.42 -8.57 66.25
N ALA A 16 4.77 -7.42 66.07
CA ALA A 16 4.03 -7.08 64.88
C ALA A 16 4.90 -7.25 63.63
N THR A 17 4.38 -7.94 62.63
CA THR A 17 4.77 -7.72 61.23
C THR A 17 3.52 -7.86 60.37
N VAL A 18 2.88 -6.72 60.13
CA VAL A 18 1.80 -6.57 59.16
C VAL A 18 2.46 -6.58 57.78
N LEU A 19 2.39 -7.70 57.05
CA LEU A 19 2.68 -7.73 55.63
C LEU A 19 1.37 -7.45 54.88
N VAL A 20 1.23 -6.19 54.50
CA VAL A 20 0.19 -5.70 53.58
C VAL A 20 0.36 -6.43 52.24
N GLY A 21 -0.66 -7.20 51.86
CA GLY A 21 -0.78 -7.75 50.52
C GLY A 21 -1.00 -6.64 49.51
N ALA A 22 -0.11 -6.51 48.52
CA ALA A 22 -0.31 -5.66 47.36
C ALA A 22 -0.84 -6.51 46.19
N VAL A 23 -2.08 -6.20 45.84
CA VAL A 23 -2.91 -6.75 44.78
C VAL A 23 -2.81 -5.83 43.56
N PHE A 24 -2.61 -6.43 42.38
CA PHE A 24 -2.91 -5.94 41.02
C PHE A 24 -2.15 -4.73 40.45
N ALA A 25 -1.50 -4.96 39.29
CA ALA A 25 -1.74 -4.24 38.03
C ALA A 25 -0.75 -4.73 36.95
N MET A 26 -1.05 -5.86 36.30
CA MET A 26 -0.35 -6.20 35.06
C MET A 26 -1.03 -5.43 33.93
N GLY A 27 -0.29 -4.46 33.40
CA GLY A 27 -0.77 -3.33 32.62
C GLY A 27 -1.54 -3.69 31.36
N ALA A 28 -2.50 -2.83 31.07
CA ALA A 28 -3.22 -2.76 29.82
C ALA A 28 -2.27 -2.83 28.63
N ILE A 29 -2.48 -3.82 27.77
CA ILE A 29 -1.97 -3.86 26.40
C ILE A 29 -2.74 -2.76 25.65
N PHE A 30 -2.30 -1.52 25.81
CA PHE A 30 -2.74 -0.44 24.94
C PHE A 30 -2.21 -0.74 23.55
N GLY A 31 -3.13 -1.10 22.66
CA GLY A 31 -2.87 -1.19 21.23
C GLY A 31 -2.23 0.10 20.76
N ALA A 32 -0.94 0.04 20.45
CA ALA A 32 -0.29 1.10 19.70
C ALA A 32 -1.08 1.28 18.40
N PRO A 33 -1.39 2.52 17.99
CA PRO A 33 -1.96 2.74 16.67
C PRO A 33 -0.97 2.15 15.67
N ALA A 34 -1.47 1.31 14.75
CA ALA A 34 -0.69 0.83 13.62
C ALA A 34 -0.13 2.07 12.91
N MET A 35 1.15 2.35 13.16
CA MET A 35 1.91 3.39 12.49
C MET A 35 1.79 3.06 11.01
N ALA A 36 1.25 4.00 10.22
CA ALA A 36 1.18 3.88 8.77
C ALA A 36 2.56 3.44 8.28
N GLU A 37 2.65 2.19 7.81
CA GLU A 37 3.85 1.66 7.22
C GLU A 37 4.19 2.59 6.07
N ASN A 38 5.32 3.29 6.17
CA ASN A 38 5.74 4.28 5.19
C ASN A 38 5.95 3.52 3.87
N MET A 39 4.92 3.46 3.04
CA MET A 39 4.90 2.65 1.82
C MET A 39 6.05 3.12 0.95
N GLN A 40 7.09 2.28 0.85
CA GLN A 40 8.26 2.62 0.10
C GLN A 40 7.89 2.72 -1.38
N THR A 41 8.00 3.92 -1.93
CA THR A 41 7.75 4.19 -3.34
C THR A 41 9.06 4.15 -4.12
N TYR A 42 8.96 3.69 -5.36
CA TYR A 42 10.07 3.52 -6.29
C TYR A 42 9.71 4.15 -7.62
N THR A 43 10.71 4.73 -8.30
CA THR A 43 10.52 5.31 -9.63
C THR A 43 10.64 4.24 -10.70
N LEU A 44 9.52 3.94 -11.35
CA LEU A 44 9.46 3.12 -12.55
C LEU A 44 9.58 4.03 -13.78
N VAL A 45 10.50 3.70 -14.69
CA VAL A 45 10.68 4.41 -15.96
C VAL A 45 10.11 3.54 -17.07
N CYS A 46 9.20 4.11 -17.84
CA CYS A 46 8.45 3.40 -18.87
C CYS A 46 8.56 4.14 -20.19
N ARG A 47 8.56 3.38 -21.29
CA ARG A 47 8.29 3.93 -22.61
C ARG A 47 7.05 3.24 -23.15
N GLY A 48 5.98 4.01 -23.36
CA GLY A 48 4.73 3.46 -23.87
C GLY A 48 4.87 2.88 -25.27
N GLY A 49 3.78 2.30 -25.79
CA GLY A 49 3.70 1.79 -27.15
C GLY A 49 3.02 0.42 -27.27
N PRO A 50 3.15 -0.25 -28.43
CA PRO A 50 2.25 -1.32 -28.86
C PRO A 50 2.29 -2.60 -28.00
N ASP A 51 3.34 -2.81 -27.20
CA ASP A 51 3.43 -3.96 -26.29
C ASP A 51 2.85 -3.70 -24.89
N MET A 52 2.31 -2.49 -24.65
CA MET A 52 1.51 -2.22 -23.46
C MET A 52 0.04 -2.48 -23.74
N PHE A 53 -0.64 -3.05 -22.76
CA PHE A 53 -2.09 -3.16 -22.78
C PHE A 53 -2.69 -2.33 -21.65
N VAL A 54 -3.92 -1.86 -21.86
CA VAL A 54 -4.66 -1.08 -20.88
C VAL A 54 -6.01 -1.74 -20.67
N THR A 55 -6.38 -1.94 -19.42
CA THR A 55 -7.74 -2.31 -19.02
C THR A 55 -8.30 -1.21 -18.14
N ILE A 56 -9.53 -0.78 -18.41
CA ILE A 56 -10.22 0.26 -17.63
C ILE A 56 -11.51 -0.34 -17.12
N TYR A 57 -11.67 -0.32 -15.79
CA TYR A 57 -12.89 -0.69 -15.11
C TYR A 57 -13.44 0.56 -14.42
N GLY A 58 -14.66 0.96 -14.81
CA GLY A 58 -15.38 2.05 -14.17
C GLY A 58 -16.65 1.51 -13.55
N GLU A 59 -16.92 1.87 -12.30
CA GLU A 59 -18.21 1.70 -11.67
C GLU A 59 -18.89 3.07 -11.59
N GLU A 60 -20.14 3.18 -12.04
CA GLU A 60 -20.85 4.45 -12.07
C GLU A 60 -20.88 5.08 -10.67
N ARG A 61 -20.27 6.26 -10.52
CA ARG A 61 -20.24 7.06 -9.28
C ARG A 61 -19.44 6.48 -8.10
N ALA A 62 -18.69 5.39 -8.28
CA ALA A 62 -17.89 4.81 -7.20
C ALA A 62 -16.38 5.04 -7.41
N ARG A 63 -15.80 4.41 -8.43
CA ARG A 63 -14.36 4.42 -8.68
C ARG A 63 -14.05 4.11 -10.14
N VAL A 64 -12.92 4.64 -10.61
CA VAL A 64 -12.27 4.14 -11.82
C VAL A 64 -10.98 3.45 -11.43
N GLU A 65 -10.74 2.32 -12.06
CA GLU A 65 -9.53 1.56 -11.98
C GLU A 65 -8.96 1.42 -13.40
N ALA A 66 -7.67 1.72 -13.56
CA ALA A 66 -6.96 1.41 -14.79
C ALA A 66 -5.72 0.57 -14.48
N THR A 67 -5.58 -0.51 -15.24
CA THR A 67 -4.44 -1.42 -15.18
C THR A 67 -3.67 -1.33 -16.47
N VAL A 68 -2.36 -1.09 -16.38
CA VAL A 68 -1.45 -1.09 -17.54
C VAL A 68 -0.46 -2.23 -17.39
N GLY A 69 -0.47 -3.16 -18.34
CA GLY A 69 0.56 -4.20 -18.42
C GLY A 69 1.69 -3.81 -19.34
N PHE A 70 2.91 -4.26 -19.02
CA PHE A 70 4.12 -3.95 -19.78
C PHE A 70 5.11 -5.11 -19.82
N ARG A 71 6.07 -5.08 -20.75
CA ARG A 71 7.22 -6.01 -20.77
C ARG A 71 8.39 -5.45 -19.95
N PRO A 72 9.12 -6.26 -19.18
CA PRO A 72 10.30 -5.77 -18.48
C PRO A 72 11.42 -5.45 -19.48
N ALA A 73 12.11 -4.32 -19.29
CA ALA A 73 13.34 -4.05 -20.03
C ALA A 73 14.48 -4.94 -19.49
N PRO A 74 15.50 -5.28 -20.32
CA PRO A 74 16.56 -6.19 -19.92
C PRO A 74 17.59 -5.58 -18.96
N VAL A 75 17.64 -4.25 -18.84
CA VAL A 75 18.58 -3.50 -17.99
C VAL A 75 17.87 -2.32 -17.31
N GLY A 76 18.54 -1.66 -16.37
CA GLY A 76 18.01 -0.47 -15.70
C GLY A 76 17.94 0.76 -16.61
N ALA A 77 17.01 1.67 -16.32
CA ALA A 77 16.77 2.85 -17.16
C ALA A 77 17.95 3.84 -17.20
N ASN A 78 18.80 3.85 -16.15
CA ASN A 78 20.03 4.64 -16.12
C ASN A 78 21.11 4.08 -17.07
N GLU A 79 21.06 2.78 -17.39
CA GLU A 79 21.97 2.15 -18.34
C GLU A 79 21.44 2.31 -19.77
N ARG A 80 20.14 2.06 -19.97
CA ARG A 80 19.51 2.16 -21.28
C ARG A 80 18.05 2.58 -21.16
N ILE A 81 17.66 3.57 -21.96
CA ILE A 81 16.26 3.99 -22.07
C ILE A 81 15.38 2.78 -22.44
N PRO A 82 14.24 2.54 -21.75
CA PRO A 82 13.33 1.47 -22.09
C PRO A 82 12.90 1.50 -23.57
N GLU A 83 12.82 0.31 -24.18
CA GLU A 83 12.24 0.10 -25.49
C GLU A 83 10.72 0.35 -25.45
N SER A 84 10.10 0.60 -26.61
CA SER A 84 8.66 0.85 -26.67
C SER A 84 7.87 -0.33 -26.06
N GLY A 85 6.90 -0.01 -25.22
CA GLY A 85 6.09 -0.98 -24.50
C GLY A 85 6.77 -1.64 -23.30
N THR A 86 7.93 -1.12 -22.86
CA THR A 86 8.69 -1.68 -21.74
C THR A 86 8.87 -0.71 -20.58
N CYS A 87 9.07 -1.25 -19.38
CA CYS A 87 9.45 -0.49 -18.19
C CYS A 87 10.65 -1.12 -17.47
N ALA A 88 11.38 -0.29 -16.72
CA ALA A 88 12.51 -0.69 -15.89
C ALA A 88 12.55 0.12 -14.59
N TRP A 89 13.20 -0.41 -13.57
CA TRP A 89 13.69 0.43 -12.47
C TRP A 89 14.83 1.30 -12.99
N ARG A 90 15.08 2.42 -12.31
CA ARG A 90 16.19 3.32 -12.71
C ARG A 90 17.54 2.61 -12.66
N ASP A 91 17.79 1.86 -11.60
CA ASP A 91 19.07 1.25 -11.26
C ASP A 91 19.25 -0.18 -11.81
N ARG A 92 18.17 -0.89 -12.13
CA ARG A 92 18.23 -2.30 -12.56
C ARG A 92 17.04 -2.75 -13.40
N ALA A 93 17.18 -3.92 -14.04
CA ALA A 93 16.05 -4.62 -14.64
C ALA A 93 15.03 -5.08 -13.57
N LEU A 94 13.78 -5.27 -14.01
CA LEU A 94 12.79 -5.96 -13.18
C LEU A 94 13.19 -7.43 -12.99
N ARG A 95 13.00 -7.94 -11.77
CA ARG A 95 13.20 -9.35 -11.44
C ARG A 95 12.00 -10.18 -11.90
N ALA A 96 12.20 -11.48 -12.05
CA ALA A 96 11.17 -12.39 -12.56
C ALA A 96 9.87 -12.38 -11.75
N HIS A 97 9.97 -12.22 -10.42
CA HIS A 97 8.85 -12.20 -9.47
C HIS A 97 8.26 -10.81 -9.23
N GLU A 98 8.84 -9.76 -9.82
CA GLU A 98 8.31 -8.40 -9.63
C GLU A 98 7.06 -8.20 -10.49
N PRO A 99 6.04 -7.47 -9.96
CA PRO A 99 4.83 -7.18 -10.70
C PRO A 99 5.08 -6.45 -12.02
N ARG A 100 4.23 -6.73 -13.01
CA ARG A 100 4.30 -6.15 -14.37
C ARG A 100 3.03 -5.41 -14.77
N LEU A 101 2.22 -5.10 -13.75
CA LEU A 101 0.95 -4.42 -13.89
C LEU A 101 1.03 -3.15 -13.07
N ILE A 102 0.87 -2.00 -13.72
CA ILE A 102 0.70 -0.71 -13.06
C ILE A 102 -0.78 -0.56 -12.77
N LEU A 103 -1.10 -0.19 -11.53
CA LEU A 103 -2.48 0.02 -11.10
C LEU A 103 -2.67 1.45 -10.62
N ILE A 104 -3.68 2.11 -11.18
CA ILE A 104 -4.19 3.37 -10.63
C ILE A 104 -5.67 3.22 -10.28
N ARG A 105 -6.02 3.74 -9.12
CA ARG A 105 -7.40 3.92 -8.68
C ARG A 105 -7.62 5.40 -8.47
N ASP A 106 -8.74 5.91 -8.95
CA ASP A 106 -9.13 7.30 -8.76
C ASP A 106 -10.63 7.40 -8.49
N ALA A 107 -11.05 8.54 -7.97
CA ALA A 107 -12.46 8.84 -7.78
C ALA A 107 -13.21 8.71 -9.11
N SER A 108 -14.45 8.22 -9.05
CA SER A 108 -15.25 7.96 -10.26
C SER A 108 -15.25 9.18 -11.19
N PRO A 109 -14.84 9.01 -12.44
CA PRO A 109 -15.07 10.02 -13.44
C PRO A 109 -16.59 10.11 -13.68
N ARG A 110 -17.07 11.31 -13.99
CA ARG A 110 -18.43 11.52 -14.51
C ARG A 110 -18.59 10.90 -15.91
N TYR A 111 -17.47 10.76 -16.64
CA TYR A 111 -17.42 10.09 -17.93
C TYR A 111 -15.99 9.63 -18.26
N PHE A 112 -15.88 8.55 -19.03
CA PHE A 112 -14.67 8.24 -19.77
C PHE A 112 -15.05 7.83 -21.20
N ALA A 113 -14.24 8.21 -22.17
CA ALA A 113 -14.41 7.85 -23.58
C ALA A 113 -13.06 7.46 -24.17
N MET A 114 -13.01 6.36 -24.91
CA MET A 114 -11.84 5.95 -25.68
C MET A 114 -12.07 6.31 -27.14
N THR A 115 -11.19 7.13 -27.71
CA THR A 115 -11.23 7.50 -29.13
C THR A 115 -10.01 6.93 -29.82
N CYS A 116 -10.21 6.13 -30.87
CA CYS A 116 -9.12 5.55 -31.66
C CYS A 116 -9.11 6.12 -33.08
N GLN A 117 -7.92 6.52 -33.55
CA GLN A 117 -7.66 6.98 -34.92
C GLN A 117 -6.46 6.23 -35.50
N ARG A 118 -6.10 6.47 -36.78
CA ARG A 118 -4.93 5.81 -37.42
C ARG A 118 -3.61 6.01 -36.66
N GLY A 119 -3.50 7.03 -35.82
CA GLY A 119 -2.31 7.33 -35.01
C GLY A 119 -2.31 6.75 -33.58
N GLY A 120 -3.34 6.01 -33.18
CA GLY A 120 -3.45 5.42 -31.84
C GLY A 120 -4.80 5.69 -31.16
N CYS A 121 -4.90 5.27 -29.91
CA CYS A 121 -6.07 5.51 -29.06
C CYS A 121 -5.74 6.56 -27.99
N GLU A 122 -6.75 7.33 -27.62
CA GLU A 122 -6.71 8.35 -26.58
C GLU A 122 -7.91 8.19 -25.66
N LEU A 123 -7.63 8.15 -24.36
CA LEU A 123 -8.63 8.22 -23.32
C LEU A 123 -8.93 9.69 -23.04
N LEU A 124 -10.22 10.01 -22.95
CA LEU A 124 -10.74 11.27 -22.43
C LEU A 124 -11.47 10.95 -21.14
N SER A 125 -11.03 11.52 -20.01
CA SER A 125 -11.65 11.29 -18.70
C SER A 125 -11.50 12.51 -17.81
N ASN A 126 -12.48 12.77 -16.95
CA ASN A 126 -12.32 13.77 -15.89
C ASN A 126 -11.50 13.27 -14.69
N SER A 127 -10.82 12.12 -14.80
CA SER A 127 -9.69 11.75 -13.95
C SER A 127 -8.39 12.04 -14.71
N PRO A 128 -7.72 13.19 -14.44
CA PRO A 128 -6.47 13.55 -15.12
C PRO A 128 -5.37 12.51 -14.89
N ARG A 129 -5.41 11.80 -13.77
CA ARG A 129 -4.38 10.82 -13.41
C ARG A 129 -4.52 9.54 -14.23
N VAL A 130 -5.75 9.02 -14.36
CA VAL A 130 -6.04 7.86 -15.21
C VAL A 130 -5.78 8.22 -16.67
N GLU A 131 -6.27 9.39 -17.12
CA GLU A 131 -6.03 9.90 -18.47
C GLU A 131 -4.54 9.95 -18.79
N ASN A 132 -3.73 10.56 -17.90
CA ASN A 132 -2.30 10.71 -18.11
C ASN A 132 -1.58 9.36 -18.20
N LEU A 133 -1.88 8.43 -17.29
CA LEU A 133 -1.27 7.10 -17.30
C LEU A 133 -1.62 6.35 -18.60
N VAL A 134 -2.90 6.30 -18.95
CA VAL A 134 -3.38 5.56 -20.12
C VAL A 134 -2.82 6.16 -21.40
N ASN A 135 -2.91 7.48 -21.58
CA ASN A 135 -2.44 8.15 -22.80
C ASN A 135 -0.91 8.04 -22.98
N ARG A 136 -0.14 8.08 -21.89
CA ARG A 136 1.31 7.84 -21.95
C ARG A 136 1.68 6.40 -22.23
N SER A 137 0.86 5.45 -21.79
CA SER A 137 1.07 4.02 -22.03
C SER A 137 0.78 3.64 -23.47
N LEU A 138 -0.25 4.25 -24.08
CA LEU A 138 -0.66 4.01 -25.46
C LEU A 138 0.25 4.69 -26.51
N ARG A 139 1.02 5.70 -26.11
CA ARG A 139 1.91 6.46 -27.00
C ARG A 139 3.36 6.04 -26.75
N SER A 140 4.23 6.10 -27.77
CA SER A 140 5.67 5.78 -27.63
C SER A 140 6.49 6.84 -26.85
N THR A 141 5.88 7.46 -25.84
CA THR A 141 6.44 8.49 -24.98
C THR A 141 7.18 7.88 -23.79
N LEU A 142 8.31 8.48 -23.42
CA LEU A 142 9.01 8.19 -22.17
C LEU A 142 8.27 8.87 -21.00
N PHE A 143 8.09 8.14 -19.91
CA PHE A 143 7.51 8.67 -18.69
C PHE A 143 8.07 7.98 -17.44
N GLU A 144 8.02 8.70 -16.33
CA GLU A 144 8.38 8.18 -15.02
C GLU A 144 7.17 8.24 -14.10
N ILE A 145 7.09 7.26 -13.21
CA ILE A 145 6.00 7.17 -12.26
C ILE A 145 6.47 6.59 -10.93
N GLN A 146 5.96 7.15 -9.83
CA GLN A 146 6.18 6.59 -8.50
C GLN A 146 5.16 5.50 -8.24
N VAL A 147 5.65 4.33 -7.82
CA VAL A 147 4.82 3.17 -7.52
C VAL A 147 5.29 2.48 -6.25
N PHE A 148 4.40 1.77 -5.57
CA PHE A 148 4.74 0.80 -4.53
C PHE A 148 4.21 -0.57 -4.93
N ASN A 149 4.84 -1.64 -4.44
CA ASN A 149 4.33 -3.00 -4.62
C ASN A 149 3.25 -3.27 -3.59
N ASP A 150 2.03 -3.60 -4.02
CA ASP A 150 0.92 -3.94 -3.14
C ASP A 150 0.98 -5.36 -2.56
N GLN A 151 1.95 -6.17 -3.00
CA GLN A 151 2.08 -7.60 -2.69
C GLN A 151 0.93 -8.48 -3.22
N GLU A 152 0.03 -7.91 -4.02
CA GLU A 152 -1.11 -8.58 -4.65
C GLU A 152 -0.93 -8.71 -6.18
N GLY A 153 0.25 -8.33 -6.69
CA GLY A 153 0.61 -8.46 -8.09
C GLY A 153 0.54 -7.16 -8.88
N HIS A 154 0.51 -6.00 -8.21
CA HIS A 154 0.54 -4.70 -8.87
C HIS A 154 1.62 -3.75 -8.34
N LEU A 155 2.05 -2.87 -9.23
CA LEU A 155 2.75 -1.63 -8.93
C LEU A 155 1.71 -0.52 -8.84
N VAL A 156 1.31 -0.16 -7.62
CA VAL A 156 0.23 0.80 -7.38
C VAL A 156 0.77 2.22 -7.34
N ILE A 157 0.07 3.13 -8.02
CA ILE A 157 0.36 4.56 -7.99
C ILE A 157 -0.33 5.17 -6.76
N PRO A 158 0.42 5.80 -5.82
CA PRO A 158 -0.15 6.36 -4.58
C PRO A 158 -1.26 7.38 -4.86
N THR A 159 -2.37 7.30 -4.12
CA THR A 159 -3.42 8.34 -4.09
C THR A 159 -3.09 9.31 -2.96
N ASN A 160 -2.43 10.42 -3.29
CA ASN A 160 -2.23 11.52 -2.34
C ASN A 160 -3.55 12.25 -2.06
#